data_AF-A0A8H3FUE7-F1
#
_entry.id   AF-A0A8H3FUE7-F1
#
_cell.length_a   1.000
_cell.length_b   1.000
_cell.length_c   1.000
_cell.angle_alpha   90.00
_cell.angle_beta   90.00
_cell.angle_gamma   90.00
#
_symmetry.space_group_name_H-M   'P 1'
#
loop_
_entity.id
_entity.type
_entity.pdbx_description
1 polymer ?
#
loop_
_entity_poly.entity_id
_entity_poly.type
_entity_poly.pdbx_seq_one_letter_code
_entity_poly.pdbx_strand_id
1 'polypeptide(L)'
;MSNTDGIVEDVIVHGIASVFCPPEYRRRGYAARHMTELVKALRTWQSDQGRVAGSVLYSDIGKSFYAKFGWKPNLTNWHVEIRSKNMPRSPLTQGLIEDDLGELCRRDEVSIREIMARRTDEVKTLITILPDLDHMLWHIAKENFATKWLFGKRPRAKGSIAGPPGSQVWAIWTHRYYVHPNMEASSNTLYILRLVVEGDDCVTKPTPIEKNDMRTKGPLNQAESLIAVLQHALAEAAEWKLNHVKLWEPSPWVQDVIKGSNINHRIIEREEDSIASGLWYGENGGYEASPKWINNEHYAWC
;
A
#
# COMPACT_ATOMS: atom_id res chain seq x y z
N MET A 1 -15.35 -3.72 -3.91
CA MET A 1 -16.09 -3.41 -2.66
C MET A 1 -16.89 -4.65 -2.28
N SER A 2 -17.18 -4.87 -1.00
CA SER A 2 -18.12 -5.94 -0.60
C SER A 2 -19.06 -5.51 0.52
N ASN A 3 -20.26 -6.09 0.51
CA ASN A 3 -21.32 -5.83 1.47
C ASN A 3 -21.41 -6.93 2.54
N THR A 4 -22.36 -6.77 3.49
CA THR A 4 -22.60 -7.74 4.57
C THR A 4 -22.96 -9.15 4.10
N ASP A 5 -23.51 -9.28 2.90
CA ASP A 5 -23.90 -10.59 2.35
C ASP A 5 -22.73 -11.37 1.75
N GLY A 6 -21.55 -10.74 1.66
CA GLY A 6 -20.36 -11.28 1.00
C GLY A 6 -20.38 -11.08 -0.53
N ILE A 7 -21.27 -10.23 -1.04
CA ILE A 7 -21.32 -9.92 -2.47
C ILE A 7 -20.17 -8.97 -2.78
N VAL A 8 -19.28 -9.39 -3.67
CA VAL A 8 -18.13 -8.59 -4.14
C VAL A 8 -18.49 -7.97 -5.49
N GLU A 9 -18.29 -6.67 -5.61
CA GLU A 9 -18.49 -5.92 -6.85
C GLU A 9 -17.32 -4.98 -7.14
N ASP A 10 -17.09 -4.74 -8.43
CA ASP A 10 -16.12 -3.76 -8.90
C ASP A 10 -16.79 -2.38 -8.97
N VAL A 11 -16.11 -1.38 -8.42
CA VAL A 11 -16.61 -0.02 -8.30
C VAL A 11 -15.51 0.96 -8.67
N ILE A 12 -15.91 2.16 -9.08
CA ILE A 12 -14.97 3.23 -9.40
C ILE A 12 -14.67 4.01 -8.12
N VAL A 13 -13.37 4.13 -7.82
CA VAL A 13 -12.84 5.02 -6.77
C VAL A 13 -11.81 5.93 -7.42
N HIS A 14 -12.07 7.23 -7.43
CA HIS A 14 -11.15 8.18 -8.04
C HIS A 14 -9.98 8.51 -7.11
N GLY A 15 -8.76 8.29 -7.56
CA GLY A 15 -7.55 8.76 -6.88
C GLY A 15 -7.25 10.23 -7.21
N ILE A 16 -7.02 11.06 -6.20
CA ILE A 16 -6.64 12.47 -6.36
C ILE A 16 -5.18 12.64 -5.98
N ALA A 17 -4.39 13.14 -6.93
CA ALA A 17 -2.95 13.27 -6.80
C ALA A 17 -2.47 14.68 -7.14
N SER A 18 -1.23 14.99 -6.74
CA SER A 18 -0.50 16.20 -7.15
C SER A 18 -1.24 17.52 -6.93
N VAL A 19 -2.06 17.59 -5.88
CA VAL A 19 -2.74 18.84 -5.50
C VAL A 19 -1.70 19.88 -5.11
N PHE A 20 -1.70 21.02 -5.81
CA PHE A 20 -0.70 22.07 -5.62
C PHE A 20 -1.32 23.47 -5.66
N CYS A 21 -0.81 24.35 -4.81
CA CYS A 21 -1.10 25.78 -4.83
C CYS A 21 0.21 26.55 -4.64
N PRO A 22 0.62 27.39 -5.62
CA PRO A 22 1.83 28.19 -5.51
C PRO A 22 1.81 29.04 -4.22
N PRO A 23 2.94 29.13 -3.49
CA PRO A 23 3.01 29.83 -2.20
C PRO A 23 2.36 31.22 -2.17
N GLU A 24 2.60 32.02 -3.21
CA GLU A 24 2.09 33.38 -3.40
C GLU A 24 0.56 33.47 -3.50
N TYR A 25 -0.12 32.37 -3.84
CA TYR A 25 -1.58 32.27 -3.96
C TYR A 25 -2.25 31.53 -2.80
N ARG A 26 -1.47 31.05 -1.81
CA ARG A 26 -2.04 30.34 -0.65
C ARG A 26 -2.87 31.28 0.23
N ARG A 27 -3.79 30.69 1.00
CA ARG A 27 -4.71 31.39 1.94
C ARG A 27 -5.67 32.39 1.28
N ARG A 28 -5.83 32.35 -0.05
CA ARG A 28 -6.81 33.14 -0.80
C ARG A 28 -8.10 32.38 -1.14
N GLY A 29 -8.29 31.20 -0.56
CA GLY A 29 -9.48 30.36 -0.79
C GLY A 29 -9.45 29.46 -2.04
N TYR A 30 -8.44 29.57 -2.92
CA TYR A 30 -8.39 28.80 -4.17
C TYR A 30 -8.43 27.28 -3.96
N ALA A 31 -7.61 26.74 -3.04
CA ALA A 31 -7.59 25.32 -2.76
C ALA A 31 -8.95 24.84 -2.19
N ALA A 32 -9.56 25.63 -1.30
CA ALA A 32 -10.87 25.30 -0.75
C ALA A 32 -11.95 25.30 -1.83
N ARG A 33 -11.93 26.28 -2.75
CA ARG A 33 -12.86 26.33 -3.88
C ARG A 33 -12.64 25.15 -4.81
N HIS A 34 -11.40 24.82 -5.16
CA HIS A 34 -11.07 23.67 -6.00
C HIS A 34 -11.62 22.38 -5.39
N MET A 35 -11.27 22.06 -4.15
CA MET A 35 -11.74 20.82 -3.51
C MET A 35 -13.28 20.77 -3.43
N THR A 36 -13.94 21.90 -3.16
CA THR A 36 -15.42 21.98 -3.12
C THR A 36 -16.07 21.65 -4.46
N GLU A 37 -15.54 22.15 -5.57
CA GLU A 37 -16.08 21.81 -6.90
C GLU A 37 -15.69 20.41 -7.35
N LEU A 38 -14.48 19.96 -6.98
CA LEU A 38 -13.98 18.64 -7.32
C LEU A 38 -14.84 17.52 -6.73
N VAL A 39 -15.28 17.62 -5.46
CA VAL A 39 -16.21 16.64 -4.84
C VAL A 39 -17.45 16.44 -5.69
N LYS A 40 -18.02 17.53 -6.22
CA LYS A 40 -19.25 17.51 -7.02
C LYS A 40 -19.01 16.85 -8.38
N ALA A 41 -17.90 17.21 -9.04
CA ALA A 41 -17.56 16.70 -10.35
C ALA A 41 -17.25 15.19 -10.32
N LEU A 42 -16.45 14.72 -9.35
CA LEU A 42 -16.04 13.33 -9.25
C LEU A 42 -17.19 12.36 -9.01
N ARG A 43 -18.30 12.84 -8.43
CA ARG A 43 -19.46 12.02 -8.13
C ARG A 43 -20.10 11.40 -9.38
N THR A 44 -20.16 12.17 -10.45
CA THR A 44 -20.78 11.75 -11.72
C THR A 44 -19.75 11.49 -12.81
N TRP A 45 -18.48 11.72 -12.53
CA TRP A 45 -17.40 11.43 -13.46
C TRP A 45 -17.33 9.92 -13.71
N GLN A 46 -17.30 9.50 -14.98
CA GLN A 46 -17.23 8.09 -15.40
C GLN A 46 -18.36 7.20 -14.83
N SER A 47 -19.49 7.76 -14.41
CA SER A 47 -20.63 6.96 -13.93
C SER A 47 -21.26 6.07 -15.02
N ASP A 48 -20.97 6.34 -16.29
CA ASP A 48 -21.31 5.50 -17.44
C ASP A 48 -20.46 4.21 -17.54
N GLN A 49 -19.29 4.17 -16.88
CA GLN A 49 -18.38 3.03 -16.87
C GLN A 49 -18.59 2.09 -15.67
N GLY A 50 -19.35 2.53 -14.66
CA GLY A 50 -19.60 1.76 -13.46
C GLY A 50 -20.06 2.61 -12.28
N ARG A 51 -20.37 1.95 -11.17
CA ARG A 51 -20.81 2.61 -9.94
C ARG A 51 -19.65 3.38 -9.31
N VAL A 52 -19.77 4.69 -9.18
CA VAL A 52 -18.79 5.52 -8.47
C VAL A 52 -19.05 5.42 -6.96
N ALA A 53 -18.16 4.75 -6.25
CA ALA A 53 -18.27 4.55 -4.79
C ALA A 53 -17.65 5.69 -3.99
N GLY A 54 -16.67 6.41 -4.56
CA GLY A 54 -15.99 7.47 -3.82
C GLY A 54 -14.73 8.00 -4.49
N SER A 55 -13.92 8.67 -3.68
CA SER A 55 -12.59 9.12 -4.05
C SER A 55 -11.63 9.05 -2.85
N VAL A 56 -10.35 8.88 -3.15
CA VAL A 56 -9.28 8.78 -2.16
C VAL A 56 -8.16 9.76 -2.49
N LEU A 57 -7.48 10.21 -1.45
CA LEU A 57 -6.25 11.00 -1.55
C LEU A 57 -5.33 10.68 -0.39
N TYR A 58 -4.06 11.05 -0.54
CA TYR A 58 -3.06 10.93 0.51
C TYR A 58 -2.57 12.32 0.86
N SER A 59 -2.96 12.82 2.05
CA SER A 59 -2.67 14.19 2.46
C SER A 59 -1.22 14.34 2.89
N ASP A 60 -0.49 15.26 2.26
CA ASP A 60 0.84 15.72 2.70
C ASP A 60 0.79 17.05 3.48
N ILE A 61 -0.38 17.38 4.04
CA ILE A 61 -0.64 18.59 4.85
C ILE A 61 -1.49 18.26 6.09
N GLY A 62 -1.35 17.04 6.58
CA GLY A 62 -1.99 16.51 7.77
C GLY A 62 -3.47 16.12 7.61
N LYS A 63 -4.06 15.73 8.73
CA LYS A 63 -5.40 15.12 8.82
C LYS A 63 -6.59 16.09 8.61
N SER A 64 -6.36 17.40 8.70
CA SER A 64 -7.44 18.37 8.90
C SER A 64 -7.96 19.06 7.63
N PHE A 65 -7.09 19.33 6.64
CA PHE A 65 -7.48 20.19 5.51
C PHE A 65 -8.56 19.55 4.65
N TYR A 66 -8.31 18.33 4.17
CA TYR A 66 -9.23 17.62 3.26
C TYR A 66 -10.48 17.11 3.98
N ALA A 67 -10.41 16.83 5.28
CA ALA A 67 -11.54 16.43 6.10
C ALA A 67 -12.68 17.45 6.10
N LYS A 68 -12.36 18.75 5.98
CA LYS A 68 -13.35 19.84 5.87
C LYS A 68 -14.21 19.74 4.61
N PHE A 69 -13.77 19.00 3.60
CA PHE A 69 -14.47 18.79 2.34
C PHE A 69 -15.03 17.36 2.20
N GLY A 70 -14.93 16.54 3.25
CA GLY A 70 -15.50 15.20 3.30
C GLY A 70 -14.50 14.05 3.18
N TRP A 71 -13.26 14.29 2.74
CA TRP A 71 -12.20 13.27 2.75
C TRP A 71 -11.68 13.07 4.17
N LYS A 72 -12.31 12.15 4.90
CA LYS A 72 -11.94 11.83 6.27
C LYS A 72 -10.68 10.96 6.28
N PRO A 73 -9.70 11.22 7.16
CA PRO A 73 -8.58 10.31 7.37
C PRO A 73 -9.08 8.90 7.68
N ASN A 74 -8.42 7.90 7.12
CA ASN A 74 -8.62 6.52 7.52
C ASN A 74 -8.29 6.35 9.02
N LEU A 75 -8.96 5.39 9.66
CA LEU A 75 -8.82 5.17 11.11
C LEU A 75 -7.37 4.91 11.52
N THR A 76 -6.64 4.20 10.68
CA THR A 76 -5.24 3.87 10.86
C THR A 76 -4.41 4.45 9.72
N ASN A 77 -3.22 4.95 10.07
CA ASN A 77 -2.31 5.61 9.14
C ASN A 77 -0.87 5.40 9.58
N TRP A 78 -0.41 4.17 9.71
CA TRP A 78 0.91 3.85 10.23
C TRP A 78 1.72 2.97 9.27
N HIS A 79 3.03 2.89 9.50
CA HIS A 79 3.91 2.00 8.75
C HIS A 79 5.01 1.45 9.64
N VAL A 80 5.55 0.29 9.24
CA VAL A 80 6.82 -0.22 9.74
C VAL A 80 7.94 0.40 8.93
N GLU A 81 8.89 1.01 9.62
CA GLU A 81 10.13 1.52 9.04
C GLU A 81 11.31 0.67 9.50
N ILE A 82 12.10 0.18 8.55
CA ILE A 82 13.26 -0.66 8.80
C ILE A 82 14.48 0.01 8.18
N ARG A 83 15.57 0.17 8.93
CA ARG A 83 16.79 0.76 8.40
C ARG A 83 17.43 -0.21 7.41
N SER A 84 17.76 0.28 6.21
CA SER A 84 18.50 -0.48 5.20
C SER A 84 19.78 -1.05 5.78
N LYS A 85 20.14 -2.27 5.39
CA LYS A 85 21.36 -2.92 5.84
C LYS A 85 22.03 -3.59 4.66
N ASN A 86 23.31 -3.29 4.44
CA ASN A 86 24.09 -4.04 3.48
C ASN A 86 24.26 -5.47 4.02
N MET A 87 23.65 -6.43 3.36
CA MET A 87 23.67 -7.84 3.76
C MET A 87 23.56 -8.75 2.53
N PRO A 88 24.09 -9.98 2.61
CA PRO A 88 23.90 -10.95 1.55
C PRO A 88 22.41 -11.23 1.33
N ARG A 89 22.01 -11.36 0.06
CA ARG A 89 20.66 -11.78 -0.31
C ARG A 89 20.48 -13.25 0.10
N SER A 90 19.34 -13.56 0.70
CA SER A 90 19.05 -14.92 1.14
C SER A 90 18.85 -15.84 -0.08
N PRO A 91 19.49 -17.03 -0.13
CA PRO A 91 19.26 -18.00 -1.21
C PRO A 91 17.84 -18.58 -1.18
N LEU A 92 17.08 -18.31 -0.11
CA LEU A 92 15.68 -18.70 0.05
C LEU A 92 14.73 -17.85 -0.80
N THR A 93 15.22 -16.73 -1.36
CA THR A 93 14.42 -15.81 -2.17
C THR A 93 14.81 -15.88 -3.64
N GLN A 94 13.81 -15.78 -4.49
CA GLN A 94 13.98 -15.45 -5.90
C GLN A 94 13.66 -13.96 -6.10
N GLY A 95 14.52 -13.23 -6.81
CA GLY A 95 14.25 -11.85 -7.21
C GLY A 95 13.19 -11.80 -8.30
N LEU A 96 12.27 -10.85 -8.21
CA LEU A 96 11.21 -10.62 -9.20
C LEU A 96 11.65 -9.55 -10.19
N ILE A 97 11.29 -9.74 -11.45
CA ILE A 97 11.42 -8.75 -12.53
C ILE A 97 10.05 -8.23 -12.96
N GLU A 98 10.02 -7.22 -13.83
CA GLU A 98 8.79 -6.59 -14.31
C GLU A 98 7.81 -7.60 -14.96
N ASP A 99 8.33 -8.56 -15.73
CA ASP A 99 7.54 -9.60 -16.41
C ASP A 99 6.82 -10.55 -15.42
N ASP A 100 7.31 -10.69 -14.19
CA ASP A 100 6.71 -11.57 -13.18
C ASP A 100 5.45 -10.93 -12.55
N LEU A 101 5.31 -9.60 -12.63
CA LEU A 101 4.31 -8.85 -11.86
C LEU A 101 2.88 -9.16 -12.30
N GLY A 102 2.64 -9.36 -13.60
CA GLY A 102 1.31 -9.59 -14.12
C GLY A 102 0.64 -10.85 -13.57
N GLU A 103 1.40 -11.95 -13.42
CA GLU A 103 0.88 -13.18 -12.80
C GLU A 103 0.67 -13.01 -11.30
N LEU A 104 1.58 -12.33 -10.60
CA LEU A 104 1.45 -12.10 -9.15
C LEU A 104 0.25 -11.23 -8.81
N CYS A 105 0.02 -10.14 -9.54
CA CYS A 105 -1.16 -9.29 -9.36
C CYS A 105 -2.46 -10.07 -9.60
N ARG A 106 -2.51 -10.94 -10.63
CA ARG A 106 -3.69 -11.81 -10.87
C ARG A 106 -3.94 -12.79 -9.72
N ARG A 107 -2.90 -13.42 -9.18
CA ARG A 107 -3.01 -14.33 -8.04
C ARG A 107 -3.45 -13.62 -6.76
N ASP A 108 -2.91 -12.43 -6.54
CA ASP A 108 -3.29 -11.58 -5.41
C ASP A 108 -4.76 -11.15 -5.53
N GLU A 109 -5.22 -10.74 -6.72
CA GLU A 109 -6.62 -10.38 -6.96
C GLU A 109 -7.59 -11.53 -6.60
N VAL A 110 -7.29 -12.76 -7.01
CA VAL A 110 -8.12 -13.93 -6.66
C VAL A 110 -8.22 -14.07 -5.14
N SER A 111 -7.08 -14.01 -4.45
CA SER A 111 -7.02 -14.12 -2.98
C SER A 111 -7.77 -12.97 -2.29
N ILE A 112 -7.63 -11.74 -2.79
CA ILE A 112 -8.33 -10.56 -2.28
C ILE A 112 -9.84 -10.72 -2.47
N ARG A 113 -10.31 -11.16 -3.64
CA ARG A 113 -11.74 -11.38 -3.89
C ARG A 113 -12.32 -12.46 -2.97
N GLU A 114 -11.57 -13.53 -2.72
CA GLU A 114 -11.95 -14.56 -1.74
C GLU A 114 -12.07 -13.99 -0.32
N ILE A 115 -11.10 -13.17 0.11
CA ILE A 115 -11.13 -12.50 1.43
C ILE A 115 -12.33 -11.55 1.52
N MET A 116 -12.57 -10.76 0.47
CA MET A 116 -13.67 -9.78 0.40
C MET A 116 -15.06 -10.44 0.41
N ALA A 117 -15.18 -11.66 -0.10
CA ALA A 117 -16.43 -12.42 -0.12
C ALA A 117 -16.77 -13.07 1.23
N ARG A 118 -15.85 -13.08 2.19
CA ARG A 118 -16.09 -13.68 3.52
C ARG A 118 -16.99 -12.76 4.35
N ARG A 119 -18.05 -13.35 4.90
CA ARG A 119 -18.96 -12.65 5.81
C ARG A 119 -18.26 -12.36 7.13
N THR A 120 -18.41 -11.13 7.60
CA THR A 120 -18.01 -10.73 8.95
C THR A 120 -19.15 -9.95 9.57
N ASP A 121 -19.71 -10.43 10.67
CA ASP A 121 -20.86 -9.76 11.33
C ASP A 121 -20.51 -8.37 11.87
N GLU A 122 -19.21 -8.08 12.03
CA GLU A 122 -18.71 -6.82 12.60
C GLU A 122 -18.49 -5.71 11.57
N VAL A 123 -18.30 -6.03 10.30
CA VAL A 123 -17.95 -5.06 9.25
C VAL A 123 -19.05 -5.00 8.21
N LYS A 124 -19.71 -3.84 8.11
CA LYS A 124 -20.82 -3.63 7.17
C LYS A 124 -20.36 -3.64 5.71
N THR A 125 -19.22 -3.02 5.46
CA THR A 125 -18.72 -2.79 4.10
C THR A 125 -17.21 -2.80 4.09
N LEU A 126 -16.62 -3.63 3.21
CA LEU A 126 -15.19 -3.64 2.94
C LEU A 126 -14.89 -2.91 1.65
N ILE A 127 -13.76 -2.22 1.61
CA ILE A 127 -13.21 -1.68 0.39
C ILE A 127 -11.70 -1.95 0.30
N THR A 128 -11.23 -2.15 -0.91
CA THR A 128 -9.81 -2.22 -1.23
C THR A 128 -9.62 -1.60 -2.61
N ILE A 129 -8.50 -0.91 -2.79
CA ILE A 129 -8.04 -0.54 -4.13
C ILE A 129 -7.32 -1.76 -4.66
N LEU A 130 -7.63 -2.21 -5.87
CA LEU A 130 -7.03 -3.43 -6.40
C LEU A 130 -5.53 -3.18 -6.70
N PRO A 131 -4.59 -4.00 -6.17
CA PRO A 131 -3.17 -3.90 -6.49
C PRO A 131 -2.86 -4.53 -7.87
N ASP A 132 -3.48 -4.00 -8.92
CA ASP A 132 -3.32 -4.50 -10.28
C ASP A 132 -1.94 -4.15 -10.87
N LEU A 133 -1.69 -4.68 -12.07
CA LEU A 133 -0.44 -4.44 -12.78
C LEU A 133 -0.22 -2.96 -13.09
N ASP A 134 -1.27 -2.21 -13.43
CA ASP A 134 -1.17 -0.80 -13.81
C ASP A 134 -0.70 0.06 -12.62
N HIS A 135 -1.19 -0.23 -11.40
CA HIS A 135 -0.69 0.41 -10.19
C HIS A 135 0.80 0.13 -9.98
N MET A 136 1.25 -1.13 -10.14
CA MET A 136 2.67 -1.46 -10.00
C MET A 136 3.53 -0.77 -11.05
N LEU A 137 3.09 -0.79 -12.32
CA LEU A 137 3.80 -0.17 -13.44
C LEU A 137 3.86 1.35 -13.32
N TRP A 138 2.84 2.00 -12.75
CA TRP A 138 2.88 3.44 -12.47
C TRP A 138 4.05 3.82 -11.55
N HIS A 139 4.22 3.12 -10.44
CA HIS A 139 5.34 3.35 -9.52
C HIS A 139 6.69 2.99 -10.15
N ILE A 140 6.76 1.86 -10.86
CA ILE A 140 7.97 1.39 -11.54
C ILE A 140 8.41 2.34 -12.65
N ALA A 141 7.48 2.93 -13.42
CA ALA A 141 7.79 3.91 -14.44
C ALA A 141 8.43 5.17 -13.85
N LYS A 142 7.88 5.68 -12.73
CA LYS A 142 8.43 6.83 -11.99
C LYS A 142 9.84 6.54 -11.46
N GLU A 143 10.05 5.36 -10.89
CA GLU A 143 11.37 4.88 -10.48
C GLU A 143 12.34 4.81 -11.66
N ASN A 144 11.95 4.15 -12.75
CA ASN A 144 12.79 3.94 -13.93
C ASN A 144 13.24 5.27 -14.55
N PHE A 145 12.39 6.29 -14.50
CA PHE A 145 12.75 7.65 -14.90
C PHE A 145 13.79 8.26 -13.95
N ALA A 146 13.50 8.28 -12.65
CA ALA A 146 14.37 8.89 -11.64
C ALA A 146 15.75 8.22 -11.56
N THR A 147 15.79 6.88 -11.54
CA THR A 147 17.03 6.11 -11.41
C THR A 147 17.90 6.18 -12.67
N LYS A 148 17.30 6.23 -13.86
CA LYS A 148 18.04 6.47 -15.10
C LYS A 148 18.77 7.81 -15.05
N TRP A 149 18.14 8.85 -14.50
CA TRP A 149 18.76 10.16 -14.33
C TRP A 149 19.85 10.17 -13.23
N LEU A 150 19.56 9.58 -12.07
CA LEU A 150 20.45 9.61 -10.91
C LEU A 150 21.66 8.67 -11.04
N PHE A 151 21.51 7.54 -11.71
CA PHE A 151 22.52 6.47 -11.74
C PHE A 151 22.89 5.99 -13.14
N GLY A 152 22.22 6.46 -14.20
CA GLY A 152 22.44 5.97 -15.57
C GLY A 152 21.93 4.55 -15.82
N LYS A 153 21.26 3.92 -14.84
CA LYS A 153 20.73 2.55 -14.91
C LYS A 153 19.39 2.44 -14.20
N ARG A 154 18.67 1.33 -14.42
CA ARG A 154 17.37 1.02 -13.80
C ARG A 154 17.49 -0.18 -12.85
N PRO A 155 16.73 -0.21 -11.74
CA PRO A 155 16.61 -1.40 -10.90
C PRO A 155 15.96 -2.53 -11.68
N ARG A 156 16.64 -3.69 -11.73
CA ARG A 156 16.07 -4.89 -12.35
C ARG A 156 15.14 -5.62 -11.37
N ALA A 157 15.49 -5.63 -10.09
CA ALA A 157 14.68 -6.27 -9.06
C ALA A 157 13.48 -5.38 -8.71
N LYS A 158 12.27 -5.87 -9.00
CA LYS A 158 11.00 -5.22 -8.66
C LYS A 158 10.34 -5.81 -7.43
N GLY A 159 10.95 -6.83 -6.84
CA GLY A 159 10.41 -7.57 -5.72
C GLY A 159 11.24 -8.80 -5.38
N SER A 160 10.74 -9.59 -4.43
CA SER A 160 11.23 -10.95 -4.20
C SER A 160 10.11 -11.86 -3.71
N ILE A 161 10.29 -13.17 -3.93
CA ILE A 161 9.37 -14.22 -3.53
C ILE A 161 10.12 -15.36 -2.84
N ALA A 162 9.51 -16.00 -1.84
CA ALA A 162 10.04 -17.15 -1.12
C ALA A 162 8.92 -18.13 -0.75
N GLY A 163 9.30 -19.39 -0.51
CA GLY A 163 8.40 -20.47 -0.12
C GLY A 163 7.76 -21.20 -1.32
N PRO A 164 7.16 -22.39 -1.08
CA PRO A 164 6.49 -23.17 -2.11
C PRO A 164 5.08 -22.65 -2.41
N PRO A 165 4.56 -22.85 -3.64
CA PRO A 165 3.18 -22.50 -4.02
C PRO A 165 2.14 -22.96 -3.00
N GLY A 166 1.19 -22.09 -2.65
CA GLY A 166 0.18 -22.31 -1.61
C GLY A 166 0.62 -21.86 -0.20
N SER A 167 1.87 -21.43 -0.05
CA SER A 167 2.40 -20.84 1.19
C SER A 167 3.45 -19.75 0.90
N GLN A 168 3.47 -19.21 -0.32
CA GLN A 168 4.48 -18.24 -0.73
C GLN A 168 4.30 -16.93 0.02
N VAL A 169 5.43 -16.23 0.17
CA VAL A 169 5.47 -14.84 0.57
C VAL A 169 6.17 -14.08 -0.53
N TRP A 170 5.58 -12.99 -1.02
CA TRP A 170 6.23 -12.09 -1.96
C TRP A 170 5.98 -10.63 -1.62
N ALA A 171 6.95 -9.80 -2.00
CA ALA A 171 6.83 -8.36 -1.92
C ALA A 171 7.20 -7.73 -3.26
N ILE A 172 6.44 -6.71 -3.67
CA ILE A 172 6.74 -5.83 -4.79
C ILE A 172 7.13 -4.47 -4.20
N TRP A 173 8.13 -3.81 -4.76
CA TRP A 173 8.63 -2.55 -4.20
C TRP A 173 9.02 -1.50 -5.25
N THR A 174 9.23 -0.28 -4.77
CA THR A 174 9.76 0.83 -5.56
C THR A 174 10.79 1.66 -4.79
N HIS A 175 11.73 2.26 -5.52
CA HIS A 175 12.79 3.14 -5.03
C HIS A 175 12.36 4.61 -5.16
N ARG A 176 12.32 5.33 -4.04
CA ARG A 176 11.94 6.75 -4.01
C ARG A 176 13.06 7.62 -3.47
N TYR A 177 13.44 8.59 -4.28
CA TYR A 177 14.47 9.58 -3.97
C TYR A 177 13.82 10.94 -3.74
N TYR A 178 13.87 11.42 -2.51
CA TYR A 178 13.44 12.76 -2.11
C TYR A 178 14.58 13.76 -2.15
N VAL A 179 15.81 13.26 -2.00
CA VAL A 179 17.04 14.03 -2.07
C VAL A 179 18.09 13.28 -2.89
N HIS A 180 19.08 13.99 -3.41
CA HIS A 180 20.16 13.37 -4.17
C HIS A 180 20.86 12.26 -3.34
N PRO A 181 21.13 11.06 -3.90
CA PRO A 181 21.66 9.90 -3.16
C PRO A 181 23.04 10.08 -2.52
N ASN A 182 23.77 11.14 -2.85
CA ASN A 182 25.08 11.46 -2.28
C ASN A 182 24.99 12.42 -1.08
N MET A 183 23.79 12.87 -0.69
CA MET A 183 23.61 13.70 0.51
C MET A 183 23.47 12.81 1.76
N GLU A 184 24.17 13.15 2.84
CA GLU A 184 24.25 12.33 4.07
C GLU A 184 22.91 12.17 4.80
N ALA A 185 22.05 13.18 4.76
CA ALA A 185 20.73 13.19 5.40
C ALA A 185 19.62 12.69 4.46
N SER A 186 19.84 11.54 3.85
CA SER A 186 18.93 10.99 2.85
C SER A 186 17.68 10.37 3.48
N SER A 187 16.51 10.96 3.23
CA SER A 187 15.19 10.37 3.50
C SER A 187 14.74 9.40 2.41
N ASN A 188 15.65 9.03 1.50
CA ASN A 188 15.35 8.15 0.37
C ASN A 188 14.94 6.78 0.88
N THR A 189 13.88 6.24 0.31
CA THR A 189 13.13 5.13 0.87
C THR A 189 12.79 4.11 -0.21
N LEU A 190 12.92 2.83 0.12
CA LEU A 190 12.31 1.74 -0.62
C LEU A 190 10.93 1.50 -0.02
N TYR A 191 9.88 1.69 -0.82
CA TYR A 191 8.52 1.39 -0.38
C TYR A 191 8.16 0.00 -0.85
N ILE A 192 7.75 -0.86 0.09
CA ILE A 192 7.02 -2.06 -0.27
C ILE A 192 5.65 -1.60 -0.77
N LEU A 193 5.41 -1.78 -2.07
CA LEU A 193 4.16 -1.44 -2.72
C LEU A 193 3.07 -2.39 -2.25
N ARG A 194 3.33 -3.69 -2.35
CA ARG A 194 2.44 -4.77 -1.94
C ARG A 194 3.22 -5.89 -1.27
N LEU A 195 2.78 -6.36 -0.10
CA LEU A 195 3.24 -7.59 0.54
C LEU A 195 2.10 -8.61 0.57
N VAL A 196 2.37 -9.84 0.11
CA VAL A 196 1.41 -10.94 0.15
C VAL A 196 2.00 -12.11 0.90
N VAL A 197 1.18 -12.69 1.77
CA VAL A 197 1.42 -13.96 2.48
C VAL A 197 0.24 -14.86 2.13
N GLU A 198 0.47 -15.93 1.36
CA GLU A 198 -0.63 -16.83 0.97
C GLU A 198 -1.29 -17.45 2.20
N GLY A 199 -2.63 -17.43 2.24
CA GLY A 199 -3.40 -17.93 3.38
C GLY A 199 -3.43 -17.02 4.61
N ASP A 200 -2.91 -15.79 4.51
CA ASP A 200 -3.09 -14.78 5.54
C ASP A 200 -4.48 -14.12 5.47
N ASP A 201 -5.37 -14.64 6.32
CA ASP A 201 -6.73 -14.13 6.46
C ASP A 201 -6.88 -13.10 7.57
N CYS A 202 -5.80 -12.66 8.23
CA CYS A 202 -5.92 -11.79 9.39
C CYS A 202 -6.25 -10.33 9.01
N VAL A 203 -6.15 -9.99 7.73
CA VAL A 203 -6.49 -8.67 7.16
C VAL A 203 -7.94 -8.26 7.46
N THR A 204 -8.88 -9.20 7.56
CA THR A 204 -10.29 -8.92 7.88
C THR A 204 -10.62 -9.03 9.36
N LYS A 205 -9.74 -9.61 10.19
CA LYS A 205 -10.02 -9.92 11.61
C LYS A 205 -9.71 -8.72 12.54
N PRO A 206 -10.49 -8.49 13.61
CA PRO A 206 -10.35 -7.30 14.46
C PRO A 206 -9.37 -7.43 15.65
N THR A 207 -8.85 -8.61 15.94
CA THR A 207 -8.17 -8.90 17.23
C THR A 207 -7.09 -9.98 17.10
N PRO A 208 -6.18 -10.12 18.09
CA PRO A 208 -4.89 -10.80 17.91
C PRO A 208 -5.07 -12.26 17.55
N ILE A 209 -4.22 -12.71 16.64
CA ILE A 209 -4.12 -14.11 16.23
C ILE A 209 -3.80 -14.96 17.47
N GLU A 210 -4.48 -16.09 17.61
CA GLU A 210 -4.08 -17.11 18.59
C GLU A 210 -2.61 -17.44 18.34
N LYS A 211 -1.77 -17.24 19.37
CA LYS A 211 -0.29 -17.27 19.31
C LYS A 211 0.35 -18.57 18.77
N ASN A 212 -0.45 -19.55 18.35
CA ASN A 212 -0.02 -20.89 17.99
C ASN A 212 -0.23 -21.27 16.52
N ASP A 213 -0.62 -20.35 15.64
CA ASP A 213 -0.78 -20.67 14.22
C ASP A 213 0.54 -20.47 13.44
N MET A 214 1.51 -21.37 13.65
CA MET A 214 2.70 -21.51 12.79
C MET A 214 2.29 -22.18 11.46
N ARG A 215 1.43 -21.51 10.67
CA ARG A 215 0.85 -22.08 9.45
C ARG A 215 1.93 -22.60 8.52
N THR A 216 1.96 -23.92 8.35
CA THR A 216 2.92 -24.64 7.51
C THR A 216 2.20 -25.68 6.66
N LYS A 217 2.55 -25.77 5.38
CA LYS A 217 2.92 -27.03 4.70
C LYS A 217 4.02 -26.76 3.67
N GLY A 218 5.28 -27.05 4.03
CA GLY A 218 6.49 -26.89 3.20
C GLY A 218 7.77 -27.03 4.05
N PRO A 219 8.97 -27.15 3.45
CA PRO A 219 10.24 -27.26 4.18
C PRO A 219 10.70 -25.94 4.83
N LEU A 220 10.18 -24.80 4.37
CA LEU A 220 10.31 -23.48 4.99
C LEU A 220 8.95 -23.08 5.55
N ASN A 221 8.93 -22.54 6.76
CA ASN A 221 7.71 -21.92 7.26
C ASN A 221 7.54 -20.51 6.67
N GLN A 222 6.31 -19.99 6.65
CA GLN A 222 6.02 -18.70 6.03
C GLN A 222 6.72 -17.54 6.76
N ALA A 223 7.00 -17.67 8.06
CA ALA A 223 7.72 -16.65 8.81
C ALA A 223 9.19 -16.53 8.35
N GLU A 224 9.87 -17.65 8.08
CA GLU A 224 11.20 -17.66 7.47
C GLU A 224 11.18 -17.06 6.07
N SER A 225 10.14 -17.37 5.28
CA SER A 225 9.95 -16.80 3.94
C SER A 225 9.75 -15.28 3.98
N LEU A 226 8.92 -14.79 4.91
CA LEU A 226 8.72 -13.36 5.15
C LEU A 226 10.02 -12.66 5.56
N ILE A 227 10.75 -13.22 6.53
CA ILE A 227 12.03 -12.65 6.96
C ILE A 227 13.01 -12.58 5.79
N ALA A 228 13.09 -13.64 4.98
CA ALA A 228 13.97 -13.68 3.82
C ALA A 228 13.60 -12.62 2.76
N VAL A 229 12.30 -12.46 2.46
CA VAL A 229 11.77 -11.42 1.55
C VAL A 229 12.10 -10.01 2.05
N LEU A 230 11.90 -9.74 3.35
CA LEU A 230 12.24 -8.45 3.95
C LEU A 230 13.76 -8.19 3.91
N GLN A 231 14.59 -9.20 4.17
CA GLN A 231 16.04 -9.10 4.06
C GLN A 231 16.49 -8.79 2.62
N HIS A 232 15.83 -9.36 1.62
CA HIS A 232 16.09 -9.01 0.21
C HIS A 232 15.78 -7.53 -0.04
N ALA A 233 14.63 -7.04 0.41
CA ALA A 233 14.28 -5.62 0.28
C ALA A 233 15.30 -4.70 1.00
N LEU A 234 15.83 -5.11 2.16
CA LEU A 234 16.86 -4.34 2.88
C LEU A 234 18.19 -4.30 2.14
N ALA A 235 18.59 -5.42 1.52
CA ALA A 235 19.79 -5.50 0.70
C ALA A 235 19.64 -4.65 -0.58
N GLU A 236 18.49 -4.72 -1.25
CA GLU A 236 18.17 -3.89 -2.42
C GLU A 236 18.19 -2.40 -2.06
N ALA A 237 17.55 -2.00 -0.96
CA ALA A 237 17.57 -0.62 -0.46
C ALA A 237 19.01 -0.13 -0.24
N ALA A 238 19.86 -0.93 0.41
CA ALA A 238 21.25 -0.59 0.65
C ALA A 238 22.06 -0.46 -0.65
N GLU A 239 21.88 -1.37 -1.61
CA GLU A 239 22.52 -1.32 -2.93
C GLU A 239 22.18 -0.03 -3.69
N TRP A 240 20.94 0.44 -3.55
CA TRP A 240 20.42 1.63 -4.23
C TRP A 240 20.52 2.92 -3.42
N LYS A 241 21.33 2.93 -2.35
CA LYS A 241 21.56 4.11 -1.48
C LYS A 241 20.25 4.67 -0.88
N LEU A 242 19.33 3.80 -0.52
CA LEU A 242 18.11 4.11 0.22
C LEU A 242 18.34 3.79 1.69
N ASN A 243 17.91 4.68 2.60
CA ASN A 243 18.20 4.56 4.02
C ASN A 243 17.19 3.68 4.77
N HIS A 244 15.98 3.57 4.22
CA HIS A 244 14.85 2.93 4.88
C HIS A 244 14.07 2.05 3.90
N VAL A 245 13.51 0.98 4.43
CA VAL A 245 12.41 0.22 3.83
C VAL A 245 11.15 0.56 4.61
N LYS A 246 10.07 0.96 3.93
CA LYS A 246 8.77 1.24 4.53
C LYS A 246 7.72 0.24 4.06
N LEU A 247 7.01 -0.35 5.02
CA LEU A 247 5.90 -1.28 4.82
C LEU A 247 4.66 -0.71 5.49
N TRP A 248 3.67 -0.34 4.69
CA TRP A 248 2.45 0.32 5.16
C TRP A 248 1.45 -0.71 5.70
N GLU A 249 0.89 -0.41 6.87
CA GLU A 249 -0.21 -1.16 7.50
C GLU A 249 -0.18 -2.70 7.32
N PRO A 250 0.95 -3.38 7.61
CA PRO A 250 1.02 -4.83 7.48
C PRO A 250 0.01 -5.53 8.38
N SER A 251 -0.42 -6.70 7.95
CA SER A 251 -1.37 -7.53 8.68
C SER A 251 -0.88 -7.84 10.11
N PRO A 252 -1.78 -8.09 11.07
CA PRO A 252 -1.41 -8.51 12.42
C PRO A 252 -0.38 -9.65 12.47
N TRP A 253 -0.50 -10.65 11.57
CA TRP A 253 0.44 -11.77 11.51
C TRP A 253 1.85 -11.30 11.12
N VAL A 254 1.95 -10.49 10.06
CA VAL A 254 3.22 -9.91 9.61
C VAL A 254 3.86 -9.07 10.72
N GLN A 255 3.06 -8.31 11.47
CA GLN A 255 3.57 -7.53 12.61
C GLN A 255 4.18 -8.43 13.69
N ASP A 256 3.52 -9.53 14.03
CA ASP A 256 4.00 -10.44 15.07
C ASP A 256 5.28 -11.17 14.65
N VAL A 257 5.39 -11.57 13.38
CA VAL A 257 6.64 -12.13 12.84
C VAL A 257 7.77 -11.10 12.86
N ILE A 258 7.51 -9.85 12.46
CA ILE A 258 8.52 -8.78 12.50
C ILE A 258 8.97 -8.52 13.95
N LYS A 259 8.04 -8.43 14.91
CA LYS A 259 8.32 -8.25 16.34
C LYS A 259 9.14 -9.41 16.94
N GLY A 260 8.87 -10.64 16.50
CA GLY A 260 9.59 -11.83 16.93
C GLY A 260 10.95 -12.05 16.24
N SER A 261 11.28 -11.25 15.22
CA SER A 261 12.52 -11.36 14.45
C SER A 261 13.64 -10.47 15.00
N ASN A 262 14.86 -10.68 14.51
CA ASN A 262 16.01 -9.80 14.79
C ASN A 262 16.07 -8.54 13.90
N ILE A 263 14.98 -8.21 13.19
CA ILE A 263 14.91 -7.03 12.34
C ILE A 263 14.64 -5.80 13.21
N ASN A 264 15.62 -4.90 13.29
CA ASN A 264 15.45 -3.63 13.99
C ASN A 264 14.50 -2.71 13.21
N HIS A 265 13.32 -2.47 13.77
CA HIS A 265 12.23 -1.76 13.12
C HIS A 265 11.61 -0.71 14.06
N ARG A 266 10.92 0.26 13.46
CA ARG A 266 10.13 1.27 14.16
C ARG A 266 8.71 1.25 13.61
N ILE A 267 7.74 1.46 14.48
CA ILE A 267 6.35 1.71 14.08
C ILE A 267 6.14 3.22 14.10
N ILE A 268 5.71 3.78 12.98
CA ILE A 268 5.51 5.22 12.82
C ILE A 268 4.05 5.46 12.46
N GLU A 269 3.34 6.19 13.32
CA GLU A 269 2.05 6.78 12.97
C GLU A 269 2.29 8.06 12.16
N ARG A 270 1.62 8.18 11.01
CA ARG A 270 1.70 9.34 10.14
C ARG A 270 0.67 10.37 10.60
N GLU A 271 1.14 11.57 10.89
CA GLU A 271 0.30 12.70 11.29
C GLU A 271 0.22 13.80 10.23
N GLU A 272 1.30 13.99 9.47
CA GLU A 272 1.45 15.09 8.52
C GLU A 272 1.47 14.61 7.06
N ASP A 273 2.29 13.61 6.76
CA ASP A 273 2.55 13.18 5.38
C ASP A 273 1.84 11.88 5.01
N SER A 274 1.37 11.81 3.76
CA SER A 274 0.76 10.62 3.15
C SER A 274 -0.40 10.01 3.95
N ILE A 275 -1.27 10.86 4.50
CA ILE A 275 -2.46 10.43 5.26
C ILE A 275 -3.53 9.94 4.31
N ALA A 276 -3.75 8.63 4.28
CA ALA A 276 -4.83 8.02 3.51
C ALA A 276 -6.18 8.58 3.97
N SER A 277 -6.90 9.20 3.06
CA SER A 277 -8.15 9.90 3.33
C SER A 277 -9.18 9.55 2.25
N GLY A 278 -10.38 9.18 2.67
CA GLY A 278 -11.44 8.72 1.77
C GLY A 278 -12.71 9.56 1.90
N LEU A 279 -13.39 9.75 0.77
CA LEU A 279 -14.73 10.31 0.68
C LEU A 279 -15.62 9.30 -0.04
N TRP A 280 -16.69 8.88 0.62
CA TRP A 280 -17.55 7.78 0.18
C TRP A 280 -18.97 8.27 -0.08
N TYR A 281 -19.49 7.95 -1.26
CA TYR A 281 -20.83 8.35 -1.69
C TYR A 281 -21.85 7.31 -1.24
N GLY A 282 -22.96 7.78 -0.66
CA GLY A 282 -24.08 6.92 -0.32
C GLY A 282 -25.10 6.78 -1.44
N GLU A 283 -25.88 5.69 -1.39
CA GLU A 283 -26.89 5.35 -2.40
C GLU A 283 -27.92 6.47 -2.64
N ASN A 284 -28.26 7.25 -1.59
CA ASN A 284 -29.34 8.24 -1.62
C ASN A 284 -28.92 9.68 -1.92
N GLY A 285 -27.74 9.94 -2.48
CA GLY A 285 -27.32 11.34 -2.64
C GLY A 285 -26.41 11.85 -1.50
N GLY A 286 -26.33 11.16 -0.37
CA GLY A 286 -25.58 11.57 0.82
C GLY A 286 -24.14 11.06 0.89
N TYR A 287 -23.49 11.30 2.03
CA TYR A 287 -22.22 10.69 2.40
C TYR A 287 -22.49 9.48 3.29
N GLU A 288 -21.79 8.37 3.05
CA GLU A 288 -21.90 7.16 3.87
C GLU A 288 -20.87 7.11 5.01
N ALA A 289 -21.08 6.19 5.95
CA ALA A 289 -20.03 5.82 6.89
C ALA A 289 -18.84 5.24 6.12
N SER A 290 -17.62 5.55 6.58
CA SER A 290 -16.41 5.04 5.91
C SER A 290 -16.41 3.50 5.92
N PRO A 291 -16.34 2.83 4.76
CA PRO A 291 -16.11 1.39 4.70
C PRO A 291 -14.76 1.07 5.33
N LYS A 292 -14.59 -0.16 5.81
CA LYS A 292 -13.29 -0.64 6.29
C LYS A 292 -12.38 -0.83 5.07
N TRP A 293 -11.38 0.05 4.96
CA TRP A 293 -10.38 -0.01 3.90
C TRP A 293 -9.29 -1.03 4.28
N ILE A 294 -9.21 -2.13 3.51
CA ILE A 294 -8.17 -3.16 3.64
C ILE A 294 -7.10 -3.03 2.54
N ASN A 295 -5.90 -3.55 2.82
CA ASN A 295 -4.72 -3.42 1.96
C ASN A 295 -4.42 -1.96 1.57
N ASN A 296 -4.55 -1.02 2.51
CA ASN A 296 -4.13 0.38 2.31
C ASN A 296 -2.60 0.49 2.35
N GLU A 297 -1.96 -0.16 1.39
CA GLU A 297 -0.52 -0.19 1.22
C GLU A 297 -0.08 0.88 0.21
N HIS A 298 1.23 1.03 0.02
CA HIS A 298 1.78 2.16 -0.75
C HIS A 298 1.41 2.10 -2.24
N TYR A 299 1.03 0.94 -2.79
CA TYR A 299 0.61 0.85 -4.21
C TYR A 299 -0.53 1.81 -4.56
N ALA A 300 -1.45 2.07 -3.62
CA ALA A 300 -2.60 2.94 -3.84
C ALA A 300 -2.24 4.44 -3.84
N TRP A 301 -1.03 4.81 -3.41
CA TRP A 301 -0.49 6.18 -3.49
C TRP A 301 -0.06 6.52 -4.92
N CYS A 302 -1.01 6.74 -5.83
CA CYS A 302 -0.72 7.03 -7.25
C CYS A 302 -0.69 8.52 -7.57
#